data_AF-A0A5N5TA89-F1
#
_entry.id   AF-A0A5N5TA89-F1
#
_cell.length_a   1.000
_cell.length_b   1.000
_cell.length_c   1.000
_cell.angle_alpha   90.00
_cell.angle_beta   90.00
_cell.angle_gamma   90.00
#
_symmetry.space_group_name_H-M   'P 1'
#
loop_
_entity.id
_entity.type
_entity.pdbx_description
1 polymer ?
#
loop_
_entity_poly.entity_id
_entity_poly.type
_entity_poly.pdbx_seq_one_letter_code
_entity_poly.pdbx_strand_id
1 'polypeptide(L)'
;MTPLTSSRFYASTKFAVRAITEGLRQEMRELKSHIRISSVSPGIVNTEFAYRAFKDPEKAKNLYSSIEPLRPEDVAASVLHINEVIIRPTEQQQ
;
A
#
# COMPACT_ATOMS: atom_id res chain seq x y z
N MET A 1 -29.27 8.74 3.40
CA MET A 1 -27.92 9.36 3.32
C MET A 1 -27.03 8.68 4.35
N THR A 2 -26.44 7.53 4.01
CA THR A 2 -25.50 6.81 4.90
C THR A 2 -24.23 7.64 5.04
N PRO A 3 -23.73 7.89 6.26
CA PRO A 3 -22.70 8.91 6.48
C PRO A 3 -21.34 8.45 5.94
N LEU A 4 -20.53 9.43 5.51
CA LEU A 4 -19.12 9.34 5.07
C LEU A 4 -18.17 8.81 6.19
N THR A 5 -18.70 8.12 7.20
CA THR A 5 -17.99 7.74 8.42
C THR A 5 -17.01 6.60 8.18
N SER A 6 -17.35 5.62 7.33
CA SER A 6 -16.47 4.47 7.04
C SER A 6 -15.14 4.90 6.37
N SER A 7 -15.19 5.87 5.44
CA SER A 7 -14.00 6.40 4.78
C SER A 7 -13.03 7.10 5.75
N ARG A 8 -13.55 7.76 6.80
CA ARG A 8 -12.72 8.45 7.80
C ARG A 8 -11.99 7.47 8.69
N PHE A 9 -12.66 6.41 9.18
CA PHE A 9 -12.00 5.36 9.95
C PHE A 9 -10.95 4.61 9.14
N TYR A 10 -11.25 4.27 7.88
CA TYR A 10 -10.27 3.69 6.97
C TYR A 10 -9.04 4.60 6.83
N ALA A 11 -9.24 5.89 6.54
CA ALA A 11 -8.15 6.87 6.42
C ALA A 11 -7.31 6.97 7.71
N SER A 12 -7.96 7.03 8.88
CA SER A 12 -7.26 7.04 10.18
C SER A 12 -6.39 5.79 10.36
N THR A 13 -6.91 4.60 10.05
CA THR A 13 -6.12 3.36 10.15
C THR A 13 -4.93 3.33 9.20
N LYS A 14 -5.08 3.81 7.95
CA LYS A 14 -3.99 3.85 6.98
C LYS A 14 -2.95 4.91 7.32
N PHE A 15 -3.36 6.01 7.93
CA PHE A 15 -2.42 6.99 8.49
C PHE A 15 -1.64 6.41 9.68
N ALA A 16 -2.32 5.69 10.58
CA ALA A 16 -1.66 5.00 11.69
C ALA A 16 -0.63 3.96 11.21
N VAL A 17 -0.97 3.17 10.18
CA VAL A 17 -0.02 2.24 9.55
C VAL A 17 1.24 2.96 9.06
N ARG A 18 1.09 4.15 8.44
CA ARG A 18 2.25 4.94 7.99
C ARG A 18 3.11 5.44 9.15
N ALA A 19 2.50 5.93 10.22
CA ALA A 19 3.21 6.37 11.43
C ALA A 19 3.97 5.20 12.09
N ILE A 20 3.34 4.05 12.24
CA ILE A 20 3.95 2.83 12.81
C ILE A 20 5.12 2.35 11.94
N THR A 21 4.95 2.32 10.62
CA THR A 21 6.02 1.94 9.68
C THR A 21 7.26 2.82 9.88
N GLU A 22 7.05 4.13 9.98
CA GLU A 22 8.16 5.08 10.14
C GLU A 22 8.83 4.95 11.51
N GLY A 23 8.06 4.75 12.59
CA GLY A 23 8.60 4.45 13.92
C GLY A 23 9.49 3.20 13.91
N LEU A 24 8.99 2.09 13.36
CA LEU A 24 9.77 0.85 13.25
C LEU A 24 11.04 1.03 12.40
N ARG A 25 10.97 1.80 11.32
CA ARG A 25 12.14 2.10 10.48
C ARG A 25 13.21 2.86 11.28
N GLN A 26 12.81 3.81 12.13
CA GLN A 26 13.71 4.55 13.01
C GLN A 26 14.31 3.64 14.09
N GLU A 27 13.49 2.82 14.75
CA GLU A 27 13.95 1.85 15.75
C GLU A 27 14.97 0.85 15.17
N MET A 28 14.72 0.29 13.98
CA MET A 28 15.68 -0.62 13.33
C MET A 28 17.01 0.07 13.04
N ARG A 29 16.98 1.36 12.68
CA ARG A 29 18.18 2.17 12.45
C ARG A 29 18.95 2.40 13.76
N GLU A 30 18.26 2.73 14.85
CA GLU A 30 18.87 2.93 16.17
C GLU A 30 19.53 1.65 16.69
N LEU A 31 18.87 0.51 16.48
CA LEU A 31 19.41 -0.82 16.82
C LEU A 31 20.53 -1.30 15.90
N LYS A 32 20.88 -0.54 14.84
CA LYS A 32 21.80 -0.96 13.77
C LYS A 32 21.42 -2.32 13.17
N SER A 33 20.12 -2.61 13.14
CA SER A 33 19.58 -3.84 12.55
C SER A 33 19.66 -3.78 11.03
N HIS A 34 19.92 -4.93 10.40
CA HIS A 34 19.88 -5.08 8.95
C HIS A 34 18.47 -5.42 8.42
N ILE A 35 17.44 -5.33 9.27
CA ILE A 35 16.04 -5.52 8.88
C ILE A 35 15.53 -4.28 8.11
N ARG A 36 14.97 -4.51 6.92
CA ARG A 36 14.37 -3.46 6.09
C ARG A 36 12.89 -3.32 6.39
N ILE A 37 12.44 -2.09 6.63
CA ILE A 37 11.03 -1.73 6.78
C ILE A 37 10.59 -0.95 5.54
N SER A 38 9.47 -1.32 4.94
CA SER A 38 8.93 -0.68 3.73
C SER A 38 7.41 -0.63 3.77
N SER A 39 6.81 0.35 3.08
CA SER A 39 5.37 0.50 2.96
C SER A 39 4.96 0.59 1.50
N VAL A 40 3.88 -0.12 1.15
CA VAL A 40 3.23 -0.04 -0.16
C VAL A 40 1.84 0.54 0.04
N SER A 41 1.57 1.67 -0.61
CA SER A 41 0.32 2.43 -0.48
C SER A 41 -0.34 2.60 -1.85
N PRO A 42 -1.03 1.56 -2.36
CA PRO A 42 -1.64 1.62 -3.68
C PRO A 42 -2.88 2.54 -3.70
N GLY A 43 -3.21 3.00 -4.91
CA GLY A 43 -4.45 3.71 -5.20
C GLY A 43 -5.64 2.76 -5.40
N ILE A 44 -6.49 3.03 -6.39
CA ILE A 44 -7.62 2.15 -6.71
C ILE A 44 -7.09 0.89 -7.41
N VAL A 45 -7.39 -0.28 -6.83
CA VAL A 45 -7.00 -1.60 -7.36
C VAL A 45 -8.24 -2.47 -7.53
N ASN A 46 -8.39 -3.08 -8.70
CA ASN A 46 -9.51 -3.96 -9.02
C ASN A 46 -9.42 -5.26 -8.20
N THR A 47 -10.13 -5.29 -7.08
CA THR A 47 -10.14 -6.39 -6.12
C THR A 47 -11.53 -6.51 -5.49
N GLU A 48 -11.73 -7.47 -4.61
CA GLU A 48 -12.95 -7.59 -3.81
C GLU A 48 -13.09 -6.48 -2.74
N PHE A 49 -12.09 -5.59 -2.59
CA PHE A 49 -12.04 -4.58 -1.53
C PHE A 49 -13.26 -3.66 -1.51
N ALA A 50 -13.61 -3.02 -2.64
CA ALA A 50 -14.70 -2.05 -2.66
C ALA A 50 -16.06 -2.72 -2.41
N TYR A 51 -16.25 -3.95 -2.90
CA TYR A 51 -17.45 -4.74 -2.66
C TYR A 51 -17.65 -5.02 -1.16
N ARG A 52 -16.56 -5.36 -0.44
CA ARG A 52 -16.60 -5.55 1.02
C ARG A 52 -16.72 -4.24 1.80
N ALA A 53 -16.02 -3.20 1.36
CA ALA A 53 -15.96 -1.91 2.04
C ALA A 53 -17.29 -1.16 2.00
N PHE A 54 -17.95 -1.15 0.84
CA PHE A 54 -19.24 -0.46 0.67
C PHE A 54 -20.44 -1.31 1.02
N LYS A 55 -20.32 -2.65 1.00
CA LYS A 55 -21.43 -3.60 1.10
C LYS A 55 -22.57 -3.29 0.10
N ASP A 56 -22.19 -2.70 -1.02
CA ASP A 56 -23.06 -2.18 -2.07
C ASP A 56 -22.35 -2.40 -3.42
N PRO A 57 -22.78 -3.43 -4.20
CA PRO A 57 -22.12 -3.77 -5.46
C PRO A 57 -22.13 -2.64 -6.50
N GLU A 58 -23.16 -1.80 -6.52
CA GLU A 58 -23.27 -0.71 -7.50
C GLU A 58 -22.29 0.42 -7.16
N LYS A 59 -22.10 0.74 -5.87
CA LYS A 59 -21.03 1.67 -5.46
C LYS A 59 -19.63 1.14 -5.77
N ALA A 60 -19.40 -0.16 -5.62
CA ALA A 60 -18.13 -0.78 -5.95
C ALA A 60 -17.86 -0.72 -7.46
N LYS A 61 -18.84 -1.07 -8.29
CA LYS A 61 -18.76 -0.92 -9.76
C LYS A 61 -18.48 0.52 -10.17
N ASN A 62 -19.21 1.49 -9.61
CA ASN A 62 -19.02 2.91 -9.91
C ASN A 62 -17.62 3.41 -9.55
N LEU A 63 -17.03 2.94 -8.44
CA LEU A 63 -15.64 3.26 -8.10
C LEU A 63 -14.69 2.75 -9.19
N TYR A 64 -14.84 1.49 -9.62
CA TYR A 64 -13.96 0.86 -10.59
C TYR A 64 -14.20 1.31 -12.04
N SER A 65 -15.35 1.89 -12.36
CA SER A 65 -15.62 2.47 -13.68
C SER A 65 -15.26 3.95 -13.79
N SER A 66 -15.06 4.63 -12.66
CA SER A 66 -14.74 6.07 -12.64
C SER A 66 -13.36 6.41 -13.20
N ILE A 67 -12.41 5.50 -13.09
CA ILE A 67 -11.05 5.58 -13.64
C ILE A 67 -10.56 4.17 -13.98
N GLU A 68 -9.51 4.05 -14.80
CA GLU A 68 -8.82 2.77 -15.00
C GLU A 68 -8.10 2.36 -13.69
N PRO A 69 -8.51 1.26 -13.02
CA PRO A 69 -7.90 0.83 -11.78
C PRO A 69 -6.63 0.01 -12.05
N LEU A 70 -5.72 0.00 -11.07
CA LEU A 70 -4.59 -0.94 -11.09
C LEU A 70 -5.10 -2.38 -11.03
N ARG A 71 -4.35 -3.29 -11.63
CA ARG A 71 -4.55 -4.73 -11.44
C ARG A 71 -3.78 -5.19 -10.20
N PRO A 72 -4.21 -6.28 -9.52
CA PRO A 72 -3.50 -6.81 -8.37
C PRO A 72 -2.02 -7.13 -8.64
N GLU A 73 -1.71 -7.55 -9.86
CA GLU A 73 -0.36 -7.89 -10.31
C GLU A 73 0.57 -6.68 -10.29
N ASP A 74 0.06 -5.48 -10.56
CA ASP A 74 0.86 -4.25 -10.56
C ASP A 74 1.34 -3.92 -9.12
N VAL A 75 0.50 -4.18 -8.12
CA VAL A 75 0.86 -4.06 -6.70
C VAL A 75 1.81 -5.18 -6.27
N ALA A 76 1.56 -6.42 -6.71
CA ALA A 76 2.44 -7.56 -6.40
C ALA A 76 3.86 -7.36 -6.95
N ALA A 77 3.99 -6.87 -8.19
CA ALA A 77 5.26 -6.54 -8.81
C ALA A 77 6.02 -5.45 -8.02
N SER A 78 5.29 -4.45 -7.50
CA SER A 78 5.89 -3.40 -6.66
C SER A 78 6.47 -3.97 -5.36
N VAL A 79 5.78 -4.92 -4.72
CA VAL A 79 6.28 -5.60 -3.50
C VAL A 79 7.53 -6.43 -3.81
N LEU A 80 7.52 -7.18 -4.90
CA LEU A 80 8.67 -7.99 -5.32
C LEU A 80 9.89 -7.10 -5.57
N HIS A 81 9.70 -5.98 -6.28
CA HIS A 81 10.74 -5.02 -6.57
C HIS A 81 11.38 -4.46 -5.29
N ILE A 82 10.58 -4.06 -4.29
CA ILE A 82 11.11 -3.56 -3.01
C ILE A 82 12.01 -4.60 -2.31
N ASN A 83 11.67 -5.89 -2.41
CA ASN A 83 12.45 -6.94 -1.78
C ASN A 83 13.76 -7.26 -2.52
N GLU A 84 13.75 -7.24 -3.86
CA GLU A 84 14.83 -7.81 -4.68
C GLU A 84 15.77 -6.76 -5.31
N VAL A 85 15.48 -5.47 -5.18
CA VAL A 85 16.33 -4.42 -5.78
C VAL A 85 17.71 -4.39 -5.13
N ILE A 86 18.70 -4.77 -5.93
CA ILE A 86 20.13 -4.61 -5.65
C ILE A 86 20.68 -3.61 -6.66
N ILE A 87 21.00 -2.40 -6.20
CA ILE A 87 21.61 -1.35 -7.02
C ILE A 87 23.11 -1.34 -6.75
N ARG A 88 23.93 -1.47 -7.79
CA ARG A 88 25.40 -1.37 -7.73
C ARG A 88 25.90 -0.37 -8.77
N PRO A 89 27.00 0.35 -8.50
CA PRO A 89 27.69 1.15 -9.51
C PRO A 89 28.13 0.26 -10.67
N THR A 90 27.99 0.75 -11.90
CA THR A 90 28.36 0.03 -13.12
C THR A 90 29.83 -0.40 -13.15
N GLU A 91 30.69 0.31 -12.43
CA GLU A 91 32.14 0.09 -12.37
C GLU A 91 32.58 -0.83 -11.21
N GLN A 92 31.65 -1.31 -10.38
CA GLN A 92 32.01 -2.17 -9.25
C GLN A 92 32.36 -3.60 -9.72
N GLN A 93 33.67 -3.90 -9.80
CA GLN A 93 34.17 -5.27 -9.94
C GLN A 93 34.13 -6.00 -8.58
N GLN A 94 33.88 -7.31 -8.61
CA GLN A 94 33.54 -8.19 -7.48
C GLN A 94 34.47 -8.08 -6.27
#